data_AF-A0A933TK03-F1
#
_entry.id   AF-A0A933TK03-F1
#
_cell.length_a   1.000
_cell.length_b   1.000
_cell.length_c   1.000
_cell.angle_alpha   90.00
_cell.angle_beta   90.00
_cell.angle_gamma   90.00
#
_symmetry.space_group_name_H-M   'P 1'
#
loop_
_entity.id
_entity.type
_entity.pdbx_description
1 polymer ?
#
loop_
_entity_poly.entity_id
_entity_poly.type
_entity_poly.pdbx_seq_one_letter_code
_entity_poly.pdbx_strand_id
1 'polypeptide(L)'
;MMLLAVLLAFSSPGPAQSDWRPPSLELARLSPLFGAAPLHTAVLQAALPKMAAKDFRGLGAEAAQALSWTEGKTRAALRGQEGSWSLQDDAGARLPLSAALGSALRHANEYFMMTPATLERPVTHEELKAALLSEAGAARVRAIFDRAIAERVETGKSVAVPELGGEATLDGGAIELHEMPEMTRPVMQLISRNANDPAALARIAEEHPEEVKALDEMGLLQRLLKSLPEWEKKGVSQQQRDKVLALTVETVLENGADSYVWDPETQFAAIADQSWSGRYVGKWHTHPPGSGSASWSSSGCPSGPDMDIAVKDGQNLVLSFQTDGFDAYDLSPLENGQPDLRKVLKISYRSEAWRRHFQASHDEVFPKPGS
;
A
#
# COMPACT_ATOMS: atom_id res chain seq x y z
N MET A 1 37.13 -13.30 25.58
CA MET A 1 37.46 -14.59 24.93
C MET A 1 36.90 -15.72 25.77
N MET A 2 35.74 -16.26 25.39
CA MET A 2 35.31 -17.68 25.51
C MET A 2 33.79 -17.74 25.23
N LEU A 3 33.47 -18.23 24.01
CA LEU A 3 32.45 -19.24 23.66
C LEU A 3 31.79 -19.96 24.86
N LEU A 4 30.54 -20.43 24.88
CA LEU A 4 29.50 -20.71 23.89
C LEU A 4 28.28 -21.22 24.70
N ALA A 5 27.03 -20.91 24.34
CA ALA A 5 25.91 -21.85 24.52
C ALA A 5 24.70 -21.36 23.70
N VAL A 6 24.62 -21.93 22.51
CA VAL A 6 23.51 -21.88 21.56
C VAL A 6 22.28 -22.52 22.18
N LEU A 7 21.15 -21.82 22.21
CA LEU A 7 19.83 -22.39 22.43
C LEU A 7 19.02 -22.19 21.14
N LEU A 8 19.18 -23.16 20.24
CA LEU A 8 18.31 -23.40 19.10
C LEU A 8 16.96 -23.88 19.65
N ALA A 9 15.99 -22.96 19.76
CA ALA A 9 14.60 -23.32 19.92
C ALA A 9 14.10 -23.81 18.55
N PHE A 10 13.95 -25.12 18.41
CA PHE A 10 13.23 -25.75 17.31
C PHE A 10 11.77 -25.27 17.36
N SER A 11 11.44 -24.29 16.52
CA SER A 11 10.06 -24.00 16.15
C SER A 11 9.60 -25.17 15.29
N SER A 12 8.69 -25.99 15.82
CA SER A 12 7.98 -26.97 15.00
C SER A 12 7.30 -26.23 13.83
N PRO A 13 7.41 -26.71 12.59
CA PRO A 13 6.63 -26.14 11.50
C PRO A 13 5.16 -26.41 11.83
N GLY A 14 4.43 -25.36 12.17
CA GLY A 14 2.98 -25.39 12.14
C GLY A 14 2.52 -25.78 10.73
N PRO A 15 1.28 -26.29 10.58
CA PRO A 15 0.73 -26.54 9.26
C PRO A 15 0.88 -25.27 8.42
N ALA A 16 1.52 -25.40 7.25
CA ALA A 16 1.80 -24.30 6.35
C ALA A 16 0.52 -23.47 6.17
N GLN A 17 0.52 -22.27 6.74
CA GLN A 17 -0.35 -21.20 6.27
C GLN A 17 -0.17 -21.17 4.76
N SER A 18 -1.28 -21.12 4.03
CA SER A 18 -1.25 -20.91 2.58
C SER A 18 -0.70 -19.50 2.34
N ASP A 19 0.62 -19.36 2.39
CA ASP A 19 1.36 -18.12 2.20
C ASP A 19 1.21 -17.76 0.73
N TRP A 20 0.12 -17.07 0.43
CA TRP A 20 0.01 -16.28 -0.78
C TRP A 20 1.25 -15.37 -0.82
N ARG A 21 2.19 -15.69 -1.71
CA ARG A 21 3.25 -14.77 -2.09
C ARG A 21 2.74 -14.00 -3.29
N PRO A 22 2.66 -12.66 -3.22
CA PRO A 22 2.33 -11.90 -4.41
C PRO A 22 3.38 -12.25 -5.46
N PRO A 23 2.98 -12.65 -6.68
CA PRO A 23 3.96 -12.91 -7.71
C PRO A 23 4.69 -11.60 -8.01
N SER A 24 6.03 -11.65 -8.04
CA SER A 24 6.79 -10.76 -8.91
C SER A 24 6.31 -10.98 -10.35
N LEU A 25 6.59 -10.06 -11.28
CA LEU A 25 6.17 -10.10 -12.69
C LEU A 25 6.63 -11.34 -13.50
N GLU A 26 6.92 -12.46 -12.86
CA GLU A 26 7.19 -13.72 -13.50
C GLU A 26 5.89 -14.48 -13.80
N LEU A 27 5.72 -14.68 -15.12
CA LEU A 27 4.77 -15.55 -15.82
C LEU A 27 3.46 -14.89 -16.27
N ALA A 28 3.44 -14.43 -17.53
CA ALA A 28 2.82 -15.19 -18.62
C ALA A 28 3.01 -14.57 -20.02
N ARG A 29 2.72 -15.39 -21.04
CA ARG A 29 2.38 -14.99 -22.40
C ARG A 29 0.99 -15.53 -22.74
N LEU A 30 0.09 -14.66 -23.22
CA LEU A 30 -0.67 -14.81 -24.48
C LEU A 30 -1.72 -13.69 -24.62
N SER A 31 -2.02 -13.36 -25.88
CA SER A 31 -2.73 -12.17 -26.40
C SER A 31 -4.28 -12.25 -26.40
N PRO A 32 -5.00 -11.16 -26.75
CA PRO A 32 -6.38 -10.88 -26.34
C PRO A 32 -7.47 -11.23 -27.38
N LEU A 33 -8.75 -11.25 -26.97
CA LEU A 33 -9.82 -10.34 -27.46
C LEU A 33 -11.26 -10.81 -27.12
N PHE A 34 -12.13 -9.81 -27.08
CA PHE A 34 -13.55 -9.76 -26.70
C PHE A 34 -14.42 -10.98 -26.98
N GLY A 35 -15.33 -11.20 -26.03
CA GLY A 35 -16.38 -12.22 -26.04
C GLY A 35 -16.08 -13.33 -25.04
N ALA A 36 -14.81 -13.76 -24.91
CA ALA A 36 -14.24 -14.59 -23.85
C ALA A 36 -12.85 -14.06 -23.57
N ALA A 37 -12.56 -13.74 -22.32
CA ALA A 37 -11.17 -13.70 -21.88
C ALA A 37 -10.82 -15.10 -21.37
N PRO A 38 -9.84 -15.82 -21.95
CA PRO A 38 -9.31 -16.99 -21.26
C PRO A 38 -8.83 -16.55 -19.88
N LEU A 39 -9.18 -17.32 -18.85
CA LEU A 39 -8.66 -17.07 -17.52
C LEU A 39 -7.16 -17.40 -17.52
N HIS A 40 -6.40 -16.43 -17.06
CA HIS A 40 -4.98 -16.57 -16.82
C HIS A 40 -4.72 -17.70 -15.81
N THR A 41 -3.68 -18.49 -16.03
CA THR A 41 -3.36 -19.65 -15.19
C THR A 41 -3.21 -19.27 -13.71
N ALA A 42 -2.62 -18.11 -13.41
CA ALA A 42 -2.51 -17.60 -12.04
C ALA A 42 -3.87 -17.28 -11.38
N VAL A 43 -4.90 -16.90 -12.17
CA VAL A 43 -6.25 -16.73 -11.62
C VAL A 43 -6.79 -18.08 -11.14
N LEU A 44 -6.62 -19.13 -11.95
CA LEU A 44 -7.10 -20.47 -11.63
C LEU A 44 -6.31 -21.13 -10.50
N GLN A 45 -4.99 -20.96 -10.48
CA GLN A 45 -4.10 -21.65 -9.54
C GLN A 45 -3.91 -20.90 -8.22
N ALA A 46 -4.17 -19.60 -8.19
CA ALA A 46 -3.86 -18.78 -7.04
C ALA A 46 -5.08 -17.93 -6.61
N ALA A 47 -5.61 -17.08 -7.49
CA ALA A 47 -6.63 -16.11 -7.07
C ALA A 47 -7.96 -16.78 -6.67
N LEU A 48 -8.50 -17.65 -7.52
CA LEU A 48 -9.76 -18.35 -7.26
C LEU A 48 -9.69 -19.27 -6.03
N PRO A 49 -8.64 -20.08 -5.82
CA PRO A 49 -8.42 -20.79 -4.57
C PRO A 49 -8.36 -19.88 -3.34
N LYS A 50 -7.72 -18.71 -3.44
CA LYS A 50 -7.67 -17.74 -2.34
C LYS A 50 -9.06 -17.16 -2.03
N MET A 51 -9.85 -16.80 -3.04
CA MET A 51 -11.23 -16.36 -2.85
C MET A 51 -12.07 -17.40 -2.11
N ALA A 52 -11.93 -18.67 -2.50
CA ALA A 52 -12.62 -19.79 -1.86
C ALA A 52 -12.17 -20.00 -0.41
N ALA A 53 -10.86 -20.05 -0.16
CA ALA A 53 -10.30 -20.37 1.15
C ALA A 53 -10.49 -19.26 2.20
N LYS A 54 -10.51 -17.99 1.76
CA LYS A 54 -10.60 -16.82 2.65
C LYS A 54 -12.00 -16.22 2.73
N ASP A 55 -12.99 -16.84 2.08
CA ASP A 55 -14.33 -16.29 1.93
C ASP A 55 -14.32 -14.82 1.51
N PHE A 56 -13.52 -14.50 0.49
CA PHE A 56 -13.26 -13.12 0.10
C PHE A 56 -14.58 -12.40 -0.20
N ARG A 57 -14.92 -11.40 0.63
CA ARG A 57 -16.17 -10.63 0.55
C ARG A 57 -17.45 -11.49 0.54
N GLY A 58 -17.42 -12.65 1.20
CA GLY A 58 -18.55 -13.58 1.23
C GLY A 58 -18.72 -14.41 -0.05
N LEU A 59 -17.71 -14.43 -0.93
CA LEU A 59 -17.73 -15.17 -2.19
C LEU A 59 -17.19 -16.61 -2.07
N GLY A 60 -16.82 -17.06 -0.88
CA GLY A 60 -16.08 -18.31 -0.67
C GLY A 60 -16.79 -19.55 -1.18
N ALA A 61 -18.08 -19.69 -0.88
CA ALA A 61 -18.87 -20.83 -1.32
C ALA A 61 -19.01 -20.88 -2.85
N GLU A 62 -19.24 -19.73 -3.48
CA GLU A 62 -19.37 -19.64 -4.94
C GLU A 62 -18.02 -19.85 -5.63
N ALA A 63 -16.94 -19.28 -5.08
CA ALA A 63 -15.58 -19.50 -5.55
C ALA A 63 -15.17 -20.98 -5.43
N ALA A 64 -15.57 -21.68 -4.37
CA ALA A 64 -15.33 -23.11 -4.21
C ALA A 64 -16.09 -23.94 -5.26
N GLN A 65 -17.33 -23.56 -5.58
CA GLN A 65 -18.09 -24.18 -6.67
C GLN A 65 -17.42 -23.95 -8.03
N ALA A 66 -16.96 -22.72 -8.31
CA ALA A 66 -16.23 -22.40 -9.52
C ALA A 66 -14.91 -23.18 -9.60
N LEU A 67 -14.17 -23.30 -8.49
CA LEU A 67 -12.93 -24.07 -8.42
C LEU A 67 -13.17 -25.54 -8.75
N SER A 68 -14.15 -26.18 -8.08
CA SER A 68 -14.54 -27.57 -8.36
C SER A 68 -15.00 -27.75 -9.80
N TRP A 69 -15.75 -26.78 -10.34
CA TRP A 69 -16.13 -26.81 -11.75
C TRP A 69 -14.90 -26.72 -12.66
N THR A 70 -13.85 -25.97 -12.34
CA THR A 70 -12.64 -25.91 -13.17
C THR A 70 -11.75 -27.16 -13.09
N GLU A 71 -11.99 -28.07 -12.16
CA GLU A 71 -11.20 -29.31 -12.03
C GLU A 71 -11.28 -30.17 -13.30
N GLY A 72 -10.12 -30.66 -13.74
CA GLY A 72 -10.00 -31.51 -14.93
C GLY A 72 -10.21 -30.77 -16.26
N LYS A 73 -10.48 -29.46 -16.26
CA LYS A 73 -10.62 -28.66 -17.47
C LYS A 73 -9.27 -28.11 -17.92
N THR A 74 -8.99 -28.22 -19.22
CA THR A 74 -7.73 -27.72 -19.83
C THR A 74 -7.69 -26.21 -19.92
N ARG A 75 -8.85 -25.57 -20.11
CA ARG A 75 -9.01 -24.11 -20.17
C ARG A 75 -10.40 -23.71 -19.64
N ALA A 76 -10.44 -22.55 -19.00
CA ALA A 76 -11.67 -21.86 -18.63
C ALA A 76 -11.59 -20.42 -19.14
N ALA A 77 -12.69 -19.90 -19.67
CA ALA A 77 -12.80 -18.53 -20.11
C ALA A 77 -13.93 -17.82 -19.36
N LEU A 78 -13.67 -16.59 -18.95
CA LEU A 78 -14.69 -15.71 -18.40
C LEU A 78 -15.48 -15.10 -19.57
N ARG A 79 -16.79 -15.31 -19.55
CA ARG A 79 -17.77 -14.84 -20.55
C ARG A 79 -18.78 -13.93 -19.86
N GLY A 80 -19.13 -12.82 -20.50
CA GLY A 80 -20.20 -11.95 -20.04
C GLY A 80 -19.83 -10.48 -20.01
N GLN A 81 -20.73 -9.70 -19.44
CA GLN A 81 -20.56 -8.28 -19.15
C GLN A 81 -21.15 -8.00 -17.77
N GLU A 82 -20.92 -6.81 -17.23
CA GLU A 82 -21.34 -6.44 -15.88
C GLU A 82 -22.81 -6.81 -15.60
N GLY A 83 -23.03 -7.55 -14.51
CA GLY A 83 -24.34 -8.08 -14.12
C GLY A 83 -24.72 -9.45 -14.72
N SER A 84 -23.96 -10.00 -15.65
CA SER A 84 -24.16 -11.35 -16.20
C SER A 84 -22.84 -12.00 -16.60
N TRP A 85 -22.31 -12.84 -15.71
CA TRP A 85 -21.04 -13.53 -15.88
C TRP A 85 -21.21 -15.05 -15.93
N SER A 86 -20.30 -15.73 -16.62
CA SER A 86 -20.18 -17.18 -16.60
C SER A 86 -18.75 -17.62 -16.89
N LEU A 87 -18.34 -18.75 -16.33
CA LEU A 87 -17.20 -19.51 -16.86
C LEU A 87 -17.68 -20.38 -18.01
N GLN A 88 -16.86 -20.50 -19.05
CA GLN A 88 -17.09 -21.41 -20.16
C GLN A 88 -15.83 -22.22 -20.45
N ASP A 89 -15.98 -23.52 -20.67
CA ASP A 89 -14.87 -24.40 -21.06
C ASP A 89 -14.77 -24.56 -22.58
N ASP A 90 -13.75 -25.28 -23.04
CA ASP A 90 -13.52 -25.55 -24.47
C ASP A 90 -14.66 -26.36 -25.12
N ALA A 91 -15.37 -27.18 -24.33
CA ALA A 91 -16.53 -27.96 -24.77
C ALA A 91 -17.83 -27.13 -24.82
N GLY A 92 -17.78 -25.88 -24.36
CA GLY A 92 -18.89 -24.96 -24.33
C GLY A 92 -19.80 -25.10 -23.10
N ALA A 93 -19.48 -25.97 -22.14
CA ALA A 93 -20.19 -26.05 -20.87
C ALA A 93 -20.01 -24.74 -20.10
N ARG A 94 -21.07 -24.30 -19.42
CA ARG A 94 -21.09 -23.01 -18.71
C ARG A 94 -21.41 -23.18 -17.24
N LEU A 95 -20.74 -22.39 -16.41
CA LEU A 95 -21.11 -22.14 -15.02
C LEU A 95 -21.51 -20.66 -14.88
N PRO A 96 -22.80 -20.34 -14.64
CA PRO A 96 -23.20 -18.99 -14.28
C PRO A 96 -22.50 -18.53 -13.00
N LEU A 97 -22.09 -17.27 -12.98
CA LEU A 97 -21.50 -16.61 -11.81
C LEU A 97 -22.38 -15.43 -11.39
N SER A 98 -22.30 -15.09 -10.11
CA SER A 98 -22.78 -13.83 -9.57
C SER A 98 -22.04 -12.65 -10.21
N ALA A 99 -22.67 -11.48 -10.16
CA ALA A 99 -22.04 -10.24 -10.60
C ALA A 99 -20.72 -9.99 -9.87
N ALA A 100 -20.69 -10.23 -8.55
CA ALA A 100 -19.54 -9.97 -7.70
C ALA A 100 -18.35 -10.89 -8.00
N LEU A 101 -18.58 -12.22 -8.05
CA LEU A 101 -17.50 -13.16 -8.37
C LEU A 101 -16.98 -12.98 -9.79
N GLY A 102 -17.88 -12.77 -10.76
CA GLY A 102 -17.47 -12.52 -12.14
C GLY A 102 -16.62 -11.25 -12.29
N SER A 103 -16.97 -10.15 -11.61
CA SER A 103 -16.16 -8.93 -11.59
C SER A 103 -14.80 -9.14 -10.90
N ALA A 104 -14.76 -9.84 -9.77
CA ALA A 104 -13.51 -10.14 -9.06
C ALA A 104 -12.55 -10.99 -9.92
N LEU A 105 -13.08 -12.00 -10.62
CA LEU A 105 -12.30 -12.82 -11.55
C LEU A 105 -11.86 -12.01 -12.78
N ARG A 106 -12.69 -11.10 -13.28
CA ARG A 106 -12.30 -10.19 -14.37
C ARG A 106 -11.09 -9.34 -13.96
N HIS A 107 -11.17 -8.67 -12.82
CA HIS A 107 -10.10 -7.80 -12.32
C HIS A 107 -8.80 -8.56 -12.06
N ALA A 108 -8.88 -9.72 -11.41
CA ALA A 108 -7.72 -10.58 -11.25
C ALA A 108 -7.13 -10.99 -12.61
N ASN A 109 -7.98 -11.31 -13.59
CA ASN A 109 -7.52 -11.65 -14.92
C ASN A 109 -6.85 -10.47 -15.63
N GLU A 110 -7.42 -9.27 -15.56
CA GLU A 110 -6.82 -8.04 -16.08
C GLU A 110 -5.43 -7.81 -15.49
N TYR A 111 -5.29 -7.93 -14.16
CA TYR A 111 -4.02 -7.75 -13.46
C TYR A 111 -2.92 -8.66 -14.00
N PHE A 112 -3.17 -9.97 -14.05
CA PHE A 112 -2.16 -10.94 -14.52
C PHE A 112 -1.88 -10.83 -16.03
N MET A 113 -2.86 -10.38 -16.82
CA MET A 113 -2.68 -10.19 -18.25
C MET A 113 -1.81 -8.96 -18.61
N MET A 114 -1.55 -8.05 -17.66
CA MET A 114 -0.58 -6.96 -17.86
C MET A 114 0.87 -7.46 -17.96
N THR A 115 1.19 -8.60 -17.35
CA THR A 115 2.56 -9.15 -17.29
C THR A 115 3.20 -9.33 -18.67
N PRO A 116 2.59 -10.03 -19.65
CA PRO A 116 3.18 -10.15 -20.97
C PRO A 116 3.49 -8.80 -21.64
N ALA A 117 2.56 -7.85 -21.58
CA ALA A 117 2.74 -6.53 -22.18
C ALA A 117 3.86 -5.73 -21.50
N THR A 118 3.99 -5.87 -20.19
CA THR A 118 5.05 -5.23 -19.39
C THR A 118 6.41 -5.83 -19.71
N LEU A 119 6.52 -7.16 -19.79
CA LEU A 119 7.78 -7.85 -20.07
C LEU A 119 8.27 -7.64 -21.51
N GLU A 120 7.36 -7.57 -22.48
CA GLU A 120 7.72 -7.33 -23.89
C GLU A 120 8.21 -5.90 -24.11
N ARG A 121 7.61 -4.93 -23.42
CA ARG A 121 7.96 -3.51 -23.53
C ARG A 121 7.83 -2.82 -22.18
N PRO A 122 8.85 -2.92 -21.31
CA PRO A 122 8.87 -2.24 -20.02
C PRO A 122 8.60 -0.74 -20.17
N VAL A 123 7.95 -0.14 -19.18
CA VAL A 123 7.73 1.31 -19.16
C VAL A 123 9.07 2.01 -19.05
N THR A 124 9.35 2.92 -19.98
CA THR A 124 10.59 3.69 -19.98
C THR A 124 10.45 4.95 -19.12
N HIS A 125 11.58 5.48 -18.66
CA HIS A 125 11.62 6.74 -17.93
C HIS A 125 10.94 7.89 -18.69
N GLU A 126 11.15 7.99 -20.01
CA GLU A 126 10.55 9.07 -20.82
C GLU A 126 9.03 8.91 -20.98
N GLU A 127 8.52 7.67 -21.07
CA GLU A 127 7.08 7.42 -21.06
C GLU A 127 6.45 7.80 -19.71
N LEU A 128 7.10 7.40 -18.60
CA LEU A 128 6.67 7.74 -17.25
C LEU A 128 6.68 9.26 -17.03
N LYS A 129 7.74 9.94 -17.47
CA LYS A 129 7.89 11.39 -17.43
C LYS A 129 6.79 12.08 -18.22
N ALA A 130 6.53 11.64 -19.45
CA ALA A 130 5.46 12.22 -20.27
C ALA A 130 4.09 12.06 -19.60
N ALA A 131 3.82 10.88 -19.01
CA ALA A 131 2.57 10.60 -18.33
C ALA A 131 2.38 11.45 -17.06
N LEU A 132 3.39 11.50 -16.18
CA LEU A 132 3.35 12.28 -14.94
C LEU A 132 3.27 13.79 -15.16
N LEU A 133 3.96 14.30 -16.20
CA LEU A 133 3.97 15.73 -16.52
C LEU A 133 2.79 16.16 -17.39
N SER A 134 1.94 15.23 -17.83
CA SER A 134 0.66 15.57 -18.47
C SER A 134 -0.28 16.27 -17.47
N GLU A 135 -1.28 17.00 -17.99
CA GLU A 135 -2.29 17.64 -17.15
C GLU A 135 -3.03 16.61 -16.27
N ALA A 136 -3.40 15.46 -16.85
CA ALA A 136 -4.07 14.38 -16.13
C ALA A 136 -3.15 13.74 -15.06
N GLY A 137 -1.87 13.53 -15.38
CA GLY A 137 -0.89 12.99 -14.42
C GLY A 137 -0.64 13.93 -13.25
N ALA A 138 -0.43 15.21 -13.52
CA ALA A 138 -0.26 16.22 -12.47
C ALA A 138 -1.51 16.38 -11.61
N ALA A 139 -2.71 16.33 -12.20
CA ALA A 139 -3.98 16.33 -11.47
C ALA A 139 -4.13 15.09 -10.57
N ARG A 140 -3.69 13.91 -11.03
CA ARG A 140 -3.68 12.68 -10.23
C ARG A 140 -2.78 12.82 -9.00
N VAL A 141 -1.55 13.28 -9.19
CA VAL A 141 -0.59 13.46 -8.08
C VAL A 141 -1.09 14.51 -7.09
N ARG A 142 -1.76 15.57 -7.57
CA ARG A 142 -2.43 16.54 -6.70
C ARG A 142 -3.55 15.91 -5.88
N ALA A 143 -4.36 15.04 -6.47
CA ALA A 143 -5.43 14.35 -5.74
C ALA A 143 -4.85 13.43 -4.63
N ILE A 144 -3.72 12.78 -4.87
CA ILE A 144 -3.00 12.02 -3.84
C ILE A 144 -2.50 12.96 -2.72
N PHE A 145 -1.93 14.12 -3.05
CA PHE A 145 -1.56 15.13 -2.06
C PHE A 145 -2.74 15.56 -1.20
N ASP A 146 -3.86 15.93 -1.83
CA ASP A 146 -5.08 16.38 -1.13
C ASP A 146 -5.59 15.33 -0.17
N ARG A 147 -5.57 14.06 -0.61
CA ARG A 147 -5.95 12.93 0.21
C ARG A 147 -5.00 12.72 1.39
N ALA A 148 -3.68 12.81 1.19
CA ALA A 148 -2.70 12.68 2.27
C ALA A 148 -2.96 13.72 3.37
N ILE A 149 -3.21 14.98 2.98
CA ILE A 149 -3.51 16.06 3.93
C ILE A 149 -4.87 15.87 4.62
N ALA A 150 -5.87 15.38 3.89
CA ALA A 150 -7.19 15.09 4.46
C ALA A 150 -7.15 13.93 5.48
N GLU A 151 -6.28 12.94 5.24
CA GLU A 151 -6.11 11.75 6.09
C GLU A 151 -5.02 11.89 7.17
N ARG A 152 -4.54 13.12 7.40
CA ARG A 152 -3.58 13.44 8.46
C ARG A 152 -4.04 12.94 9.84
N VAL A 153 -3.06 12.68 10.70
CA VAL A 153 -3.26 12.28 12.09
C VAL A 153 -2.83 13.43 13.00
N GLU A 154 -3.76 13.92 13.83
CA GLU A 154 -3.52 15.06 14.72
C GLU A 154 -3.16 14.58 16.13
N THR A 155 -2.14 15.16 16.73
CA THR A 155 -1.63 14.82 18.07
C THR A 155 -1.48 16.07 18.93
N GLY A 156 -2.60 16.73 19.22
CA GLY A 156 -2.65 17.91 20.07
C GLY A 156 -1.92 19.13 19.48
N LYS A 157 -0.59 19.11 19.43
CA LYS A 157 0.29 20.18 18.90
C LYS A 157 0.97 19.83 17.58
N SER A 158 0.99 18.56 17.20
CA SER A 158 1.61 18.08 15.97
C SER A 158 0.58 17.50 15.01
N VAL A 159 0.96 17.47 13.75
CA VAL A 159 0.21 16.88 12.66
C VAL A 159 1.17 15.97 11.93
N ALA A 160 0.85 14.68 11.90
CA ALA A 160 1.55 13.71 11.08
C ALA A 160 0.73 13.48 9.81
N VAL A 161 1.38 13.49 8.65
CA VAL A 161 0.74 13.20 7.36
C VAL A 161 1.26 11.84 6.93
N PRO A 162 0.49 10.75 7.06
CA PRO A 162 0.98 9.42 6.72
C PRO A 162 1.31 9.28 5.23
N GLU A 163 2.32 8.48 4.92
CA GLU A 163 2.59 8.06 3.55
C GLU A 163 1.36 7.34 2.94
N LEU A 164 1.10 7.62 1.67
CA LEU A 164 0.18 6.87 0.80
C LEU A 164 0.99 6.03 -0.18
N GLY A 165 0.37 5.01 -0.77
CA GLY A 165 1.00 4.26 -1.83
C GLY A 165 0.08 3.23 -2.48
N GLY A 166 0.69 2.39 -3.30
CA GLY A 166 0.03 1.30 -3.99
C GLY A 166 0.84 0.82 -5.18
N GLU A 167 0.15 0.51 -6.27
CA GLU A 167 0.76 0.11 -7.54
C GLU A 167 0.39 1.06 -8.66
N ALA A 168 1.27 1.19 -9.66
CA ALA A 168 1.07 2.11 -10.77
C ALA A 168 1.00 1.35 -12.10
N THR A 169 0.12 1.81 -12.97
CA THR A 169 0.01 1.31 -14.35
C THR A 169 0.08 2.46 -15.35
N LEU A 170 0.49 2.14 -16.59
CA LEU A 170 0.55 3.06 -17.71
C LEU A 170 -0.21 2.50 -18.90
N ASP A 171 -1.33 3.13 -19.24
CA ASP A 171 -2.15 2.79 -20.41
C ASP A 171 -2.39 4.01 -21.30
N GLY A 172 -2.17 3.85 -22.61
CA GLY A 172 -2.37 4.94 -23.57
C GLY A 172 -1.61 6.25 -23.29
N GLY A 173 -0.56 6.23 -22.46
CA GLY A 173 0.17 7.42 -22.02
C GLY A 173 -0.39 8.10 -20.76
N ALA A 174 -1.45 7.54 -20.16
CA ALA A 174 -2.02 7.97 -18.89
C ALA A 174 -1.50 7.06 -17.76
N ILE A 175 -1.03 7.69 -16.68
CA ILE A 175 -0.66 7.00 -15.44
C ILE A 175 -1.90 6.84 -14.55
N GLU A 176 -2.09 5.62 -14.06
CA GLU A 176 -3.04 5.30 -13.00
C GLU A 176 -2.26 4.90 -11.73
N LEU A 177 -2.70 5.44 -10.59
CA LEU A 177 -2.13 5.18 -9.27
C LEU A 177 -3.17 4.42 -8.46
N HIS A 178 -3.03 3.10 -8.42
CA HIS A 178 -3.90 2.18 -7.71
C HIS A 178 -3.54 2.18 -6.24
N GLU A 179 -4.25 2.96 -5.44
CA GLU A 179 -3.99 3.06 -4.00
C GLU A 179 -4.32 1.76 -3.27
N MET A 180 -3.46 1.40 -2.31
CA MET A 180 -3.70 0.30 -1.38
C MET A 180 -3.84 0.87 0.04
N PRO A 181 -4.89 0.48 0.79
CA PRO A 181 -5.03 0.86 2.19
C PRO A 181 -3.77 0.54 2.99
N GLU A 182 -3.23 1.53 3.70
CA GLU A 182 -2.10 1.33 4.59
C GLU A 182 -2.60 0.61 5.85
N MET A 183 -1.87 -0.42 6.28
CA MET A 183 -2.28 -1.33 7.35
C MET A 183 -2.39 -0.63 8.71
N THR A 184 -1.48 0.28 9.01
CA THR A 184 -1.32 0.88 10.33
C THR A 184 -2.18 2.13 10.58
N ARG A 185 -2.65 2.80 9.52
CA ARG A 185 -3.38 4.06 9.58
C ARG A 185 -4.65 4.01 10.43
N PRO A 186 -5.52 2.98 10.33
CA PRO A 186 -6.68 2.90 11.22
C PRO A 186 -6.26 2.89 12.70
N VAL A 187 -5.16 2.20 13.02
CA VAL A 187 -4.63 2.11 14.39
C VAL A 187 -3.96 3.42 14.81
N MET A 188 -3.27 4.12 13.92
CA MET A 188 -2.76 5.48 14.19
C MET A 188 -3.88 6.44 14.60
N GLN A 189 -5.01 6.41 13.88
CA GLN A 189 -6.17 7.25 14.21
C GLN A 189 -6.77 6.88 15.58
N LEU A 190 -6.82 5.57 15.91
CA LEU A 190 -7.28 5.12 17.22
C LEU A 190 -6.33 5.59 18.33
N ILE A 191 -5.01 5.46 18.13
CA ILE A 191 -3.99 5.92 19.09
C ILE A 191 -4.10 7.44 19.29
N SER A 192 -4.18 8.22 18.22
CA SER A 192 -4.32 9.69 18.27
C SER A 192 -5.56 10.11 19.06
N ARG A 193 -6.73 9.52 18.78
CA ARG A 193 -7.99 9.82 19.51
C ARG A 193 -7.94 9.48 21.00
N ASN A 194 -7.08 8.53 21.38
CA ASN A 194 -6.93 8.04 22.74
C ASN A 194 -5.59 8.45 23.37
N ALA A 195 -4.89 9.45 22.83
CA ALA A 195 -3.51 9.80 23.19
C ALA A 195 -3.27 10.06 24.69
N ASN A 196 -4.32 10.47 25.42
CA ASN A 196 -4.26 10.79 26.85
C ASN A 196 -4.88 9.71 27.75
N ASP A 197 -5.30 8.56 27.21
CA ASP A 197 -5.91 7.45 27.97
C ASP A 197 -5.01 6.20 27.90
N PRO A 198 -4.15 5.97 28.92
CA PRO A 198 -3.29 4.79 28.99
C PRO A 198 -4.03 3.46 28.91
N ALA A 199 -5.25 3.38 29.46
CA ALA A 199 -6.01 2.14 29.47
C ALA A 199 -6.60 1.84 28.10
N ALA A 200 -7.06 2.86 27.36
CA ALA A 200 -7.47 2.70 25.97
C ALA A 200 -6.29 2.35 25.06
N LEU A 201 -5.14 3.00 25.22
CA LEU A 201 -3.93 2.69 24.46
C LEU A 201 -3.45 1.25 24.70
N ALA A 202 -3.56 0.74 25.94
CA ALA A 202 -3.26 -0.65 26.25
C ALA A 202 -4.20 -1.63 25.53
N ARG A 203 -5.52 -1.35 25.52
CA ARG A 203 -6.50 -2.17 24.79
C ARG A 203 -6.22 -2.18 23.28
N ILE A 204 -5.91 -1.03 22.69
CA ILE A 204 -5.56 -0.93 21.27
C ILE A 204 -4.33 -1.82 20.96
N ALA A 205 -3.30 -1.79 21.81
CA ALA A 205 -2.11 -2.63 21.62
C ALA A 205 -2.38 -4.14 21.79
N GLU A 206 -3.41 -4.53 22.53
CA GLU A 206 -3.84 -5.92 22.69
C GLU A 206 -4.75 -6.38 21.52
N GLU A 207 -5.63 -5.50 21.03
CA GLU A 207 -6.58 -5.78 19.94
C GLU A 207 -5.90 -5.76 18.56
N HIS A 208 -4.85 -4.95 18.38
CA HIS A 208 -4.14 -4.73 17.11
C HIS A 208 -2.61 -4.93 17.24
N PRO A 209 -2.14 -6.14 17.63
CA PRO A 209 -0.75 -6.33 18.01
C PRO A 209 0.24 -6.20 16.84
N GLU A 210 -0.14 -6.61 15.62
CA GLU A 210 0.75 -6.56 14.46
C GLU A 210 0.87 -5.14 13.91
N GLU A 211 -0.24 -4.39 13.87
CA GLU A 211 -0.28 -3.01 13.43
C GLU A 211 0.47 -2.09 14.40
N VAL A 212 0.28 -2.28 15.72
CA VAL A 212 1.04 -1.53 16.73
C VAL A 212 2.53 -1.86 16.67
N LYS A 213 2.90 -3.11 16.39
CA LYS A 213 4.30 -3.49 16.20
C LYS A 213 4.91 -2.87 14.95
N ALA A 214 4.15 -2.73 13.87
CA ALA A 214 4.59 -2.04 12.67
C ALA A 214 4.80 -0.53 12.90
N LEU A 215 3.93 0.11 13.69
CA LEU A 215 4.06 1.52 14.09
C LEU A 215 5.19 1.79 15.09
N ASP A 216 5.42 0.86 15.99
CA ASP A 216 6.32 0.99 17.14
C ASP A 216 7.22 -0.26 17.23
N GLU A 217 8.10 -0.43 16.24
CA GLU A 217 9.01 -1.58 16.16
C GLU A 217 9.86 -1.73 17.44
N MET A 218 10.19 -0.60 18.07
CA MET A 218 10.95 -0.55 19.32
C MET A 218 10.09 -0.81 20.56
N GLY A 219 8.77 -0.91 20.44
CA GLY A 219 7.84 -1.12 21.54
C GLY A 219 7.89 -0.03 22.62
N LEU A 220 8.17 1.23 22.26
CA LEU A 220 8.17 2.38 23.16
C LEU A 220 6.84 2.52 23.92
N LEU A 221 5.71 2.47 23.21
CA LEU A 221 4.37 2.63 23.78
C LEU A 221 4.06 1.49 24.74
N GLN A 222 4.22 0.24 24.31
CA GLN A 222 3.96 -0.91 25.18
C GLN A 222 4.86 -0.92 26.43
N ARG A 223 6.14 -0.55 26.30
CA ARG A 223 7.06 -0.47 27.45
C ARG A 223 6.66 0.64 28.42
N LEU A 224 6.22 1.79 27.91
CA LEU A 224 5.74 2.88 28.75
C LEU A 224 4.47 2.47 29.50
N LEU A 225 3.47 1.95 28.80
CA LEU A 225 2.18 1.54 29.39
C LEU A 225 2.36 0.53 30.52
N LYS A 226 3.26 -0.45 30.35
CA LYS A 226 3.64 -1.41 31.40
C LYS A 226 4.33 -0.76 32.61
N SER A 227 5.01 0.35 32.41
CA SER A 227 5.80 1.04 33.46
C SER A 227 4.99 2.06 34.27
N LEU A 228 3.89 2.60 33.71
CA LEU A 228 3.08 3.64 34.35
C LEU A 228 2.55 3.27 35.75
N PRO A 229 2.05 2.03 36.01
CA PRO A 229 1.62 1.64 37.35
C PRO A 229 2.77 1.65 38.37
N GLU A 230 3.98 1.29 37.95
CA GLU A 230 5.16 1.31 38.82
C GLU A 230 5.64 2.74 39.10
N TRP A 231 5.49 3.65 38.14
CA TRP A 231 5.79 5.07 38.33
C TRP A 231 4.84 5.73 39.33
N GLU A 232 3.57 5.29 39.36
CA GLU A 232 2.60 5.72 40.38
C GLU A 232 3.08 5.37 41.79
N LYS A 233 3.47 4.11 41.99
CA LYS A 233 3.97 3.61 43.28
C LYS A 233 5.24 4.33 43.73
N LYS A 234 6.06 4.80 42.78
CA LYS A 234 7.29 5.57 43.03
C LYS A 234 7.03 7.07 43.24
N GLY A 235 5.78 7.53 43.20
CA GLY A 235 5.41 8.92 43.44
C GLY A 235 5.73 9.88 42.29
N VAL A 236 5.88 9.38 41.06
CA VAL A 236 6.01 10.25 39.88
C VAL A 236 4.72 11.03 39.69
N SER A 237 4.82 12.35 39.53
CA SER A 237 3.64 13.21 39.41
C SER A 237 2.80 12.90 38.17
N GLN A 238 1.48 13.09 38.26
CA GLN A 238 0.57 12.92 37.11
C GLN A 238 1.04 13.72 35.89
N GLN A 239 1.42 14.98 36.08
CA GLN A 239 1.89 15.87 35.02
C GLN A 239 3.12 15.32 34.28
N GLN A 240 4.07 14.70 35.01
CA GLN A 240 5.24 14.09 34.38
C GLN A 240 4.86 12.85 33.57
N ARG A 241 3.93 12.03 34.08
CA ARG A 241 3.43 10.84 33.37
C ARG A 241 2.71 11.21 32.09
N ASP A 242 1.80 12.18 32.17
CA ASP A 242 1.03 12.67 31.01
C ASP A 242 1.96 13.25 29.95
N LYS A 243 3.00 13.99 30.36
CA LYS A 243 4.00 14.53 29.42
C LYS A 243 4.78 13.43 28.70
N VAL A 244 5.23 12.39 29.43
CA VAL A 244 5.97 11.29 28.81
C VAL A 244 5.07 10.46 27.89
N LEU A 245 3.81 10.25 28.28
CA LEU A 245 2.83 9.58 27.43
C LEU A 245 2.59 10.35 26.14
N ALA A 246 2.33 11.65 26.23
CA ALA A 246 2.12 12.51 25.06
C ALA A 246 3.33 12.45 24.11
N LEU A 247 4.55 12.57 24.62
CA LEU A 247 5.78 12.46 23.81
C LEU A 247 5.93 11.10 23.16
N THR A 248 5.60 10.02 23.87
CA THR A 248 5.71 8.65 23.34
C THR A 248 4.68 8.40 22.25
N VAL A 249 3.44 8.86 22.45
CA VAL A 249 2.38 8.78 21.44
C VAL A 249 2.73 9.59 20.21
N GLU A 250 3.23 10.82 20.38
CA GLU A 250 3.72 11.67 19.29
C GLU A 250 4.83 10.96 18.50
N THR A 251 5.86 10.44 19.17
CA THR A 251 6.95 9.70 18.50
C THR A 251 6.45 8.47 17.73
N VAL A 252 5.54 7.69 18.29
CA VAL A 252 4.99 6.50 17.61
C VAL A 252 4.20 6.90 16.36
N LEU A 253 3.43 7.99 16.43
CA LEU A 253 2.63 8.46 15.32
C LEU A 253 3.47 9.13 14.22
N GLU A 254 4.52 9.86 14.59
CA GLU A 254 5.49 10.40 13.63
C GLU A 254 6.25 9.27 12.91
N ASN A 255 6.80 8.31 13.66
CA ASN A 255 7.51 7.17 13.06
C ASN A 255 6.61 6.34 12.14
N GLY A 256 5.36 6.11 12.56
CA GLY A 256 4.38 5.39 11.74
C GLY A 256 4.01 6.14 10.48
N ALA A 257 3.90 7.47 10.54
CA ALA A 257 3.55 8.31 9.40
C ALA A 257 4.65 8.35 8.32
N ASP A 258 5.90 8.17 8.72
CA ASP A 258 7.08 8.09 7.83
C ASP A 258 7.29 6.68 7.24
N SER A 259 6.27 5.81 7.31
CA SER A 259 6.34 4.46 6.78
C SER A 259 5.07 4.08 6.04
N TYR A 260 5.24 3.31 4.97
CA TYR A 260 4.13 2.75 4.22
C TYR A 260 4.26 1.24 4.09
N VAL A 261 3.27 0.52 4.66
CA VAL A 261 3.24 -0.94 4.66
C VAL A 261 1.84 -1.43 4.30
N TRP A 262 1.79 -2.43 3.43
CA TRP A 262 0.59 -3.21 3.17
C TRP A 262 0.90 -4.70 3.29
N ASP A 263 -0.11 -5.48 3.63
CA ASP A 263 -0.02 -6.94 3.70
C ASP A 263 -0.47 -7.60 2.37
N PRO A 264 -0.13 -8.87 2.13
CA PRO A 264 -0.51 -9.58 0.90
C PRO A 264 -2.02 -9.81 0.71
N GLU A 265 -2.84 -9.70 1.75
CA GLU A 265 -4.31 -9.75 1.64
C GLU A 265 -4.85 -8.41 1.13
N THR A 266 -4.30 -7.29 1.59
CA THR A 266 -4.60 -5.95 1.07
C THR A 266 -4.30 -5.85 -0.43
N GLN A 267 -3.12 -6.31 -0.87
CA GLN A 267 -2.77 -6.34 -2.30
C GLN A 267 -3.72 -7.24 -3.10
N PHE A 268 -4.09 -8.39 -2.55
CA PHE A 268 -5.06 -9.27 -3.21
C PHE A 268 -6.45 -8.64 -3.34
N ALA A 269 -6.91 -7.94 -2.30
CA ALA A 269 -8.17 -7.19 -2.37
C ALA A 269 -8.12 -6.12 -3.46
N ALA A 270 -7.04 -5.33 -3.52
CA ALA A 270 -6.84 -4.35 -4.60
C ALA A 270 -6.91 -4.99 -5.99
N ILE A 271 -6.24 -6.14 -6.19
CA ILE A 271 -6.28 -6.89 -7.44
C ILE A 271 -7.71 -7.32 -7.81
N ALA A 272 -8.49 -7.79 -6.84
CA ALA A 272 -9.85 -8.26 -7.07
C ALA A 272 -10.89 -7.13 -7.23
N ASP A 273 -10.61 -5.94 -6.71
CA ASP A 273 -11.60 -4.87 -6.61
C ASP A 273 -11.42 -3.75 -7.63
N GLN A 274 -10.21 -3.59 -8.15
CA GLN A 274 -9.86 -2.52 -9.07
C GLN A 274 -9.77 -3.05 -10.49
N SER A 275 -10.10 -2.21 -11.47
CA SER A 275 -9.83 -2.54 -12.87
C SER A 275 -8.37 -2.26 -13.20
N TRP A 276 -7.76 -3.13 -14.01
CA TRP A 276 -6.35 -3.05 -14.36
C TRP A 276 -6.17 -2.96 -15.87
N SER A 277 -5.22 -2.14 -16.32
CA SER A 277 -5.00 -1.93 -17.76
C SER A 277 -3.59 -1.47 -18.07
N GLY A 278 -3.19 -1.61 -19.34
CA GLY A 278 -1.89 -1.16 -19.82
C GLY A 278 -0.72 -2.02 -19.34
N ARG A 279 0.34 -1.35 -18.89
CA ARG A 279 1.58 -1.96 -18.42
C ARG A 279 1.85 -1.60 -16.97
N TYR A 280 2.41 -2.53 -16.22
CA TYR A 280 2.83 -2.29 -14.86
C TYR A 280 4.06 -1.37 -14.83
N VAL A 281 4.01 -0.37 -13.94
CA VAL A 281 5.07 0.62 -13.75
C VAL A 281 5.90 0.32 -12.51
N GLY A 282 5.30 -0.26 -11.48
CA GLY A 282 5.96 -0.47 -10.19
C GLY A 282 5.04 -0.24 -9.01
N LYS A 283 5.58 -0.55 -7.83
CA LYS A 283 5.02 -0.02 -6.58
C LYS A 283 5.24 1.50 -6.54
N TRP A 284 4.42 2.20 -5.78
CA TRP A 284 4.67 3.60 -5.49
C TRP A 284 4.30 3.95 -4.05
N HIS A 285 4.95 4.95 -3.50
CA HIS A 285 4.53 5.61 -2.28
C HIS A 285 4.84 7.11 -2.31
N THR A 286 4.27 7.86 -1.37
CA THR A 286 4.51 9.30 -1.21
C THR A 286 5.50 9.57 -0.11
N HIS A 287 6.38 10.54 -0.31
CA HIS A 287 6.97 11.26 0.81
C HIS A 287 6.10 12.49 1.11
N PRO A 288 5.37 12.50 2.25
CA PRO A 288 4.47 13.59 2.65
C PRO A 288 5.25 14.86 2.96
N PRO A 289 4.65 16.06 2.82
CA PRO A 289 5.32 17.30 3.20
C PRO A 289 5.59 17.35 4.70
N GLY A 290 6.72 17.95 5.09
CA GLY A 290 6.99 18.18 6.51
C GLY A 290 6.11 19.30 7.07
N SER A 291 5.69 19.20 8.33
CA SER A 291 4.92 20.25 9.01
C SER A 291 5.82 21.42 9.42
N GLY A 292 5.64 22.59 8.82
CA GLY A 292 6.28 23.84 9.24
C GLY A 292 5.27 24.84 9.82
N SER A 293 5.76 25.79 10.62
CA SER A 293 4.90 26.78 11.30
C SER A 293 4.33 27.87 10.39
N ALA A 294 4.93 28.10 9.22
CA ALA A 294 4.53 29.13 8.26
C ALA A 294 4.07 28.56 6.91
N SER A 295 4.53 27.36 6.57
CA SER A 295 4.12 26.59 5.39
C SER A 295 4.48 25.13 5.63
N TRP A 296 3.87 24.23 4.86
CA TRP A 296 4.42 22.90 4.63
C TRP A 296 5.85 23.02 4.07
N SER A 297 6.75 22.10 4.44
CA SER A 297 8.10 22.01 3.90
C SER A 297 8.19 20.92 2.83
N SER A 298 9.12 21.11 1.89
CA SER A 298 9.45 20.12 0.87
C SER A 298 9.92 18.82 1.49
N SER A 299 9.47 17.70 0.92
CA SER A 299 9.87 16.35 1.32
C SER A 299 11.23 15.96 0.74
N GLY A 300 11.84 14.95 1.35
CA GLY A 300 13.13 14.40 0.95
C GLY A 300 13.08 13.55 -0.32
N CYS A 301 14.26 13.22 -0.83
CA CYS A 301 14.46 12.18 -1.84
C CYS A 301 14.25 10.77 -1.23
N PRO A 302 14.27 9.68 -2.04
CA PRO A 302 14.20 8.31 -1.54
C PRO A 302 15.24 8.04 -0.45
N SER A 303 14.81 7.29 0.56
CA SER A 303 15.59 6.82 1.70
C SER A 303 16.42 5.57 1.35
N GLY A 304 17.28 5.14 2.29
CA GLY A 304 17.98 3.85 2.19
C GLY A 304 17.01 2.67 2.04
N PRO A 305 16.02 2.53 2.92
CA PRO A 305 14.96 1.51 2.81
C PRO A 305 14.25 1.48 1.46
N ASP A 306 13.93 2.64 0.87
CA ASP A 306 13.28 2.69 -0.45
C ASP A 306 14.15 2.08 -1.54
N MET A 307 15.45 2.36 -1.49
CA MET A 307 16.42 1.79 -2.42
C MET A 307 16.63 0.30 -2.19
N ASP A 308 16.64 -0.16 -0.94
CA ASP A 308 16.74 -1.59 -0.61
C ASP A 308 15.52 -2.37 -1.12
N ILE A 309 14.32 -1.80 -0.98
CA ILE A 309 13.08 -2.35 -1.55
C ILE A 309 13.18 -2.38 -3.07
N ALA A 310 13.61 -1.30 -3.73
CA ALA A 310 13.74 -1.28 -5.19
C ALA A 310 14.77 -2.29 -5.73
N VAL A 311 15.87 -2.51 -5.02
CA VAL A 311 16.86 -3.54 -5.38
C VAL A 311 16.25 -4.94 -5.30
N LYS A 312 15.42 -5.21 -4.28
CA LYS A 312 14.82 -6.52 -4.00
C LYS A 312 13.58 -6.82 -4.83
N ASP A 313 12.67 -5.86 -4.91
CA ASP A 313 11.32 -6.02 -5.46
C ASP A 313 11.21 -5.46 -6.89
N GLY A 314 12.23 -4.74 -7.37
CA GLY A 314 12.29 -4.16 -8.71
C GLY A 314 11.70 -2.75 -8.78
N GLN A 315 10.93 -2.48 -9.84
CA GLN A 315 10.46 -1.13 -10.16
C GLN A 315 9.63 -0.51 -9.02
N ASN A 316 10.08 0.64 -8.53
CA ASN A 316 9.45 1.40 -7.44
C ASN A 316 9.50 2.91 -7.74
N LEU A 317 8.45 3.63 -7.36
CA LEU A 317 8.31 5.07 -7.54
C LEU A 317 8.12 5.78 -6.21
N VAL A 318 8.87 6.85 -5.98
CA VAL A 318 8.65 7.73 -4.82
C VAL A 318 8.12 9.07 -5.27
N LEU A 319 6.93 9.44 -4.81
CA LEU A 319 6.27 10.71 -5.07
C LEU A 319 6.55 11.67 -3.90
N SER A 320 7.50 12.57 -4.07
CA SER A 320 7.92 13.53 -3.06
C SER A 320 7.24 14.88 -3.27
N PHE A 321 6.45 15.33 -2.30
CA PHE A 321 5.75 16.61 -2.41
C PHE A 321 6.66 17.80 -2.14
N GLN A 322 6.60 18.79 -3.01
CA GLN A 322 7.45 19.97 -2.98
C GLN A 322 6.58 21.22 -2.82
N THR A 323 7.15 22.27 -2.22
CA THR A 323 6.43 23.54 -2.00
C THR A 323 5.88 24.18 -3.29
N ASP A 324 6.46 23.86 -4.44
CA ASP A 324 6.09 24.39 -5.75
C ASP A 324 5.78 23.30 -6.79
N GLY A 325 5.60 22.06 -6.36
CA GLY A 325 5.22 20.95 -7.24
C GLY A 325 5.43 19.57 -6.62
N PHE A 326 5.91 18.63 -7.41
CA PHE A 326 6.32 17.32 -6.91
C PHE A 326 7.55 16.83 -7.67
N ASP A 327 8.27 15.93 -7.02
CA ASP A 327 9.32 15.13 -7.62
C ASP A 327 8.90 13.66 -7.62
N ALA A 328 8.87 13.03 -8.77
CA ALA A 328 8.74 11.58 -8.89
C ALA A 328 10.13 10.97 -9.13
N TYR A 329 10.53 10.08 -8.24
CA TYR A 329 11.79 9.35 -8.33
C TYR A 329 11.50 7.96 -8.87
N ASP A 330 12.09 7.64 -10.01
CA ASP A 330 12.05 6.34 -10.65
C ASP A 330 13.28 5.53 -10.21
N LEU A 331 13.03 4.51 -9.39
CA LEU A 331 14.06 3.65 -8.81
C LEU A 331 14.32 2.40 -9.66
N SER A 332 13.65 2.25 -10.82
CA SER A 332 13.85 1.09 -11.71
C SER A 332 15.32 0.79 -12.06
N PRO A 333 16.26 1.77 -12.19
CA PRO A 333 17.66 1.45 -12.46
C PRO A 333 18.41 0.74 -11.32
N LEU A 334 17.80 0.62 -10.14
CA LEU A 334 18.37 -0.07 -8.98
C LEU A 334 18.08 -1.58 -8.99
N GLU A 335 17.16 -2.05 -9.83
CA GLU A 335 16.76 -3.45 -9.89
C GLU A 335 17.97 -4.38 -10.02
N ASN A 336 18.05 -5.41 -9.17
CA ASN A 336 19.16 -6.37 -9.10
C ASN A 336 20.55 -5.75 -8.89
N GLY A 337 20.60 -4.51 -8.40
CA GLY A 337 21.81 -3.72 -8.25
C GLY A 337 22.25 -3.55 -6.79
N GLN A 338 22.61 -2.32 -6.44
CA GLN A 338 22.99 -1.89 -5.09
C GLN A 338 22.30 -0.56 -4.82
N PRO A 339 21.94 -0.25 -3.56
CA PRO A 339 21.30 1.01 -3.22
C PRO A 339 22.26 2.18 -3.52
N ASP A 340 21.90 2.99 -4.53
CA ASP A 340 22.70 4.15 -4.97
C ASP A 340 21.80 5.27 -5.51
N LEU A 341 21.58 6.29 -4.69
CA LEU A 341 20.74 7.44 -5.01
C LEU A 341 21.14 8.14 -6.33
N ARG A 342 22.42 8.05 -6.74
CA ARG A 342 22.91 8.67 -7.98
C ARG A 342 22.38 8.00 -9.25
N LYS A 343 21.86 6.78 -9.13
CA LYS A 343 21.25 6.04 -10.24
C LYS A 343 19.75 6.28 -10.37
N VAL A 344 19.13 6.87 -9.34
CA VAL A 344 17.70 7.17 -9.33
C VAL A 344 17.43 8.29 -10.33
N LEU A 345 16.42 8.08 -11.18
CA LEU A 345 16.01 9.06 -12.18
C LEU A 345 14.92 9.95 -11.62
N LYS A 346 15.02 11.26 -11.84
CA LYS A 346 14.13 12.25 -11.24
C LYS A 346 13.28 12.95 -12.29
N ILE A 347 11.98 13.00 -12.06
CA ILE A 347 10.99 13.77 -12.83
C ILE A 347 10.46 14.88 -11.94
N SER A 348 10.56 16.14 -12.39
CA SER A 348 10.12 17.30 -11.62
C SER A 348 8.98 18.03 -12.32
N TYR A 349 7.84 18.13 -11.64
CA TYR A 349 6.75 19.03 -12.01
C TYR A 349 6.82 20.28 -11.13
N ARG A 350 6.70 21.48 -11.73
CA ARG A 350 6.73 22.76 -11.01
C ARG A 350 5.65 23.70 -11.55
N SER A 351 4.88 24.33 -10.66
CA SER A 351 3.76 25.18 -11.04
C SER A 351 3.38 26.18 -9.95
N GLU A 352 3.06 27.41 -10.37
CA GLU A 352 2.53 28.44 -9.46
C GLU A 352 1.11 28.10 -8.97
N ALA A 353 0.34 27.34 -9.75
CA ALA A 353 -0.96 26.83 -9.30
C ALA A 353 -0.79 25.83 -8.15
N TRP A 354 0.24 24.98 -8.23
CA TRP A 354 0.59 24.07 -7.15
C TRP A 354 1.03 24.82 -5.90
N ARG A 355 1.96 25.77 -6.03
CA ARG A 355 2.45 26.57 -4.90
C ARG A 355 1.32 27.22 -4.10
N ARG A 356 0.36 27.83 -4.79
CA ARG A 356 -0.82 28.45 -4.16
C ARG A 356 -1.72 27.43 -3.47
N HIS A 357 -1.95 26.29 -4.13
CA HIS A 357 -2.74 25.19 -3.57
C HIS A 357 -2.10 24.61 -2.31
N PHE A 358 -0.80 24.34 -2.36
CA PHE A 358 0.00 23.81 -1.26
C PHE A 358 -0.04 24.74 -0.03
N GLN A 359 0.07 26.06 -0.24
CA GLN A 359 -0.09 27.04 0.85
C GLN A 359 -1.54 27.08 1.38
N ALA A 360 -2.55 27.04 0.51
CA ALA A 360 -3.95 27.04 0.94
C ALA A 360 -4.27 25.83 1.82
N SER A 361 -3.78 24.64 1.45
CA SER A 361 -3.91 23.43 2.27
C SER A 361 -3.18 23.53 3.60
N HIS A 362 -2.06 24.27 3.67
CA HIS A 362 -1.38 24.55 4.96
C HIS A 362 -2.23 25.46 5.85
N ASP A 363 -2.69 26.57 5.30
CA ASP A 363 -3.48 27.57 6.02
C ASP A 363 -4.81 26.99 6.56
N GLU A 364 -5.39 26.00 5.86
CA GLU A 364 -6.57 25.25 6.31
C GLU A 364 -6.28 24.37 7.53
N VAL A 365 -5.13 23.70 7.57
CA VAL A 365 -4.74 22.81 8.67
C VAL A 365 -4.19 23.61 9.87
N PHE A 366 -3.50 24.72 9.61
CA PHE A 366 -2.89 25.57 10.62
C PHE A 366 -3.44 27.01 10.52
N PRO A 367 -4.72 27.23 10.88
CA PRO A 367 -5.32 28.55 10.80
C PRO A 367 -4.57 29.55 11.69
N LYS A 368 -4.34 30.75 11.15
CA LYS A 368 -3.65 31.80 11.89
C LYS A 368 -4.53 32.26 13.05
N PRO A 369 -3.97 32.52 14.26
CA PRO A 369 -4.77 33.01 15.37
C PRO A 369 -5.48 34.32 15.00
N GLY A 370 -6.82 34.30 14.94
CA GLY A 370 -7.66 35.48 14.67
C GLY A 370 -8.27 35.60 13.26
N SER A 371 -8.20 34.56 12.43
CA SER A 371 -8.98 34.44 11.18
C SER A 371 -10.38 33.89 11.38
#